data_AF-A0A914JYT5-F1
#
_entry.id   AF-A0A914JYT5-F1
#
_cell.length_a   1.000
_cell.length_b   1.000
_cell.length_c   1.000
_cell.angle_alpha   90.00
_cell.angle_beta   90.00
_cell.angle_gamma   90.00
#
_symmetry.space_group_name_H-M   'P 1'
#
loop_
_entity.id
_entity.type
_entity.pdbx_description
1 polymer ?
#
loop_
_entity_poly.entity_id
_entity_poly.type
_entity_poly.pdbx_seq_one_letter_code
_entity_poly.pdbx_strand_id
1 'polypeptide(L)'
;MFAKTIRYLSNARPQIGQRFKHVLPDLPYDYNALEPVISAEIMQLHHQKHHATYVNNLNVAEEKTQEAIAKGDVRTTIQLQSSMKFNGGGHINHSIFWTNLSKDGGEPTGELLAQIKHDFGSVENLQKQLSAITIAVQGSGWGWLGYDKAQK
;
A
#
# COMPACT_ATOMS: atom_id res chain seq x y z
N MET A 1 10.47 -21.43 58.63
CA MET A 1 9.05 -21.30 58.26
C MET A 1 8.97 -20.59 56.93
N PHE A 2 8.29 -21.22 55.97
CA PHE A 2 8.21 -20.83 54.55
C PHE A 2 7.17 -19.74 54.31
N ALA A 3 7.45 -18.81 53.40
CA ALA A 3 6.42 -18.19 52.56
C ALA A 3 7.06 -17.67 51.26
N LYS A 4 6.96 -18.47 50.18
CA LYS A 4 7.19 -18.05 48.80
C LYS A 4 5.98 -17.25 48.34
N THR A 5 6.15 -15.96 48.03
CA THR A 5 5.13 -15.18 47.32
C THR A 5 5.19 -15.53 45.84
N ILE A 6 4.20 -16.31 45.38
CA ILE A 6 4.00 -16.63 43.97
C ILE A 6 3.38 -15.40 43.30
N ARG A 7 4.11 -14.77 42.38
CA ARG A 7 3.56 -13.79 41.43
C ARG A 7 2.65 -14.55 40.47
N TYR A 8 1.35 -14.26 40.50
CA TYR A 8 0.46 -14.61 39.40
C TYR A 8 0.86 -13.80 38.16
N LEU A 9 1.36 -14.48 37.14
CA LEU A 9 1.40 -13.92 35.79
C LEU A 9 -0.06 -13.82 35.31
N SER A 10 -0.55 -12.59 35.14
CA SER A 10 -1.83 -12.37 34.48
C SER A 10 -1.71 -12.86 33.04
N ASN A 11 -2.49 -13.86 32.67
CA ASN A 11 -2.74 -14.21 31.26
C ASN A 11 -3.51 -13.05 30.62
N ALA A 12 -2.80 -12.04 30.12
CA ALA A 12 -3.36 -11.08 29.20
C ALA A 12 -3.71 -11.84 27.92
N ARG A 13 -4.99 -12.20 27.75
CA ARG A 13 -5.52 -12.58 26.45
C ARG A 13 -5.19 -11.44 25.48
N PRO A 14 -4.61 -11.71 24.30
CA PRO A 14 -4.51 -10.68 23.30
C PRO A 14 -5.95 -10.26 22.98
N GLN A 15 -6.29 -9.00 23.26
CA GLN A 15 -7.49 -8.43 22.69
C GLN A 15 -7.32 -8.50 21.17
N ILE A 16 -8.11 -9.36 20.54
CA ILE A 16 -8.25 -9.38 19.09
C ILE A 16 -8.92 -8.05 18.77
N GLY A 17 -8.11 -7.02 18.53
CA GLY A 17 -8.59 -5.76 18.00
C GLY A 17 -9.35 -6.07 16.72
N GLN A 18 -10.63 -5.76 16.71
CA GLN A 18 -11.50 -5.98 15.56
C GLN A 18 -10.98 -5.05 14.45
N ARG A 19 -10.12 -5.58 13.56
CA ARG A 19 -9.73 -4.86 12.36
C ARG A 19 -10.94 -4.83 11.45
N PHE A 20 -11.38 -3.62 11.09
CA PHE A 20 -12.33 -3.46 10.01
C PHE A 20 -11.72 -4.02 8.72
N LYS A 21 -12.53 -4.75 7.93
CA LYS A 21 -12.10 -5.28 6.63
C LYS A 21 -11.64 -4.14 5.74
N HIS A 22 -10.63 -4.41 4.91
CA HIS A 22 -10.21 -3.50 3.85
C HIS A 22 -11.37 -3.30 2.87
N VAL A 23 -11.50 -2.08 2.35
CA VAL A 23 -12.53 -1.71 1.39
C VAL A 23 -11.89 -1.16 0.13
N LEU A 24 -12.57 -1.34 -1.01
CA LEU A 24 -12.20 -0.65 -2.23
C LEU A 24 -12.54 0.84 -2.05
N PRO A 25 -11.57 1.76 -2.05
CA PRO A 25 -11.86 3.19 -1.90
C PRO A 25 -12.63 3.70 -3.13
N ASP A 26 -13.55 4.63 -2.94
CA ASP A 26 -14.15 5.33 -4.06
C ASP A 26 -13.10 6.22 -4.75
N LEU A 27 -13.23 6.39 -6.07
CA LEU A 27 -12.37 7.32 -6.80
C LEU A 27 -12.79 8.76 -6.49
N PRO A 28 -11.82 9.69 -6.35
CA PRO A 28 -12.13 11.09 -6.10
C PRO A 28 -12.62 11.85 -7.35
N TYR A 29 -12.75 11.16 -8.49
CA TYR A 29 -13.16 11.70 -9.78
C TYR A 29 -13.81 10.60 -10.65
N ASP A 30 -14.52 11.01 -11.70
CA ASP A 30 -15.15 10.11 -12.67
C ASP A 30 -14.13 9.28 -13.46
N TYR A 31 -14.51 8.10 -13.94
CA TYR A 31 -13.61 7.21 -14.70
C TYR A 31 -13.02 7.86 -15.95
N ASN A 32 -13.73 8.79 -16.59
CA ASN A 32 -13.27 9.51 -17.78
C ASN A 32 -12.56 10.84 -17.47
N ALA A 33 -12.33 11.18 -16.20
CA ALA A 33 -11.76 12.48 -15.82
C ALA A 33 -10.34 12.70 -16.37
N LEU A 34 -9.59 11.60 -16.60
CA LEU A 34 -8.19 11.61 -17.04
C LEU A 34 -8.01 11.41 -18.55
N GLU A 35 -9.10 11.36 -19.32
CA GLU A 35 -9.03 11.35 -20.78
C GLU A 35 -8.40 12.67 -21.30
N PRO A 36 -7.53 12.61 -22.34
CA PRO A 36 -7.19 11.44 -23.16
C PRO A 36 -5.96 10.65 -22.68
N VAL A 37 -5.42 10.96 -21.49
CA VAL A 37 -4.15 10.40 -21.02
C VAL A 37 -4.33 8.97 -20.51
N ILE A 38 -5.42 8.69 -19.80
CA ILE A 38 -5.81 7.34 -19.37
C ILE A 38 -7.27 7.13 -19.73
N SER A 39 -7.56 6.04 -20.45
CA SER A 39 -8.91 5.81 -20.93
C SER A 39 -9.88 5.43 -19.81
N ALA A 40 -11.15 5.81 -19.97
CA ALA A 40 -12.20 5.50 -19.01
C ALA A 40 -12.37 3.99 -18.79
N GLU A 41 -12.24 3.21 -19.86
CA GLU A 41 -12.31 1.74 -19.81
C GLU A 41 -11.20 1.15 -18.93
N ILE A 42 -9.95 1.62 -19.11
CA ILE A 42 -8.82 1.17 -18.29
C ILE A 42 -9.04 1.58 -16.83
N MET A 43 -9.48 2.82 -16.58
CA MET A 43 -9.76 3.28 -15.22
C MET A 43 -10.81 2.41 -14.52
N GLN A 44 -11.88 2.06 -15.22
CA GLN A 44 -12.93 1.20 -14.67
C GLN A 44 -12.42 -0.22 -14.40
N LEU A 45 -11.70 -0.85 -15.35
CA LEU A 45 -11.15 -2.19 -15.15
C LEU A 45 -10.10 -2.23 -14.05
N HIS A 46 -9.19 -1.26 -14.04
CA HIS A 46 -8.09 -1.15 -13.08
C HIS A 46 -8.62 -0.96 -11.66
N HIS A 47 -9.67 -0.14 -11.49
CA HIS A 47 -10.30 0.06 -10.20
C HIS A 47 -11.22 -1.12 -9.79
N GLN A 48 -12.25 -1.40 -10.59
CA GLN A 48 -13.32 -2.34 -10.19
C GLN A 48 -12.94 -3.81 -10.30
N LYS A 49 -11.87 -4.15 -11.04
CA LYS A 49 -11.39 -5.54 -11.14
C LYS A 49 -10.05 -5.72 -10.43
N HIS A 50 -9.01 -5.01 -10.85
CA HIS A 50 -7.66 -5.25 -10.32
C HIS A 50 -7.53 -4.81 -8.86
N HIS A 51 -7.87 -3.56 -8.52
CA HIS A 51 -7.82 -3.10 -7.14
C HIS A 51 -8.80 -3.88 -6.23
N ALA A 52 -10.03 -4.11 -6.71
CA ALA A 52 -11.01 -4.93 -6.00
C ALA A 52 -10.51 -6.34 -5.67
N THR A 53 -9.76 -6.97 -6.58
CA THR A 53 -9.17 -8.30 -6.37
C THR A 53 -8.12 -8.27 -5.26
N TYR A 54 -7.25 -7.26 -5.22
CA TYR A 54 -6.28 -7.11 -4.14
C TYR A 54 -6.97 -6.94 -2.78
N VAL A 55 -8.00 -6.09 -2.69
CA VAL A 55 -8.79 -5.89 -1.47
C VAL A 55 -9.42 -7.20 -0.99
N ASN A 56 -10.13 -7.90 -1.88
CA ASN A 56 -10.81 -9.15 -1.54
C ASN A 56 -9.83 -10.23 -1.07
N ASN A 57 -8.73 -10.42 -1.80
CA ASN A 57 -7.74 -11.44 -1.48
C ASN A 57 -6.94 -11.09 -0.22
N LEU A 58 -6.69 -9.80 0.04
CA LEU A 58 -6.05 -9.34 1.27
C LEU A 58 -6.92 -9.68 2.49
N ASN A 59 -8.22 -9.37 2.44
CA ASN A 59 -9.17 -9.72 3.51
C ASN A 59 -9.18 -11.24 3.78
N VAL A 60 -9.25 -12.07 2.73
CA VAL A 60 -9.21 -13.53 2.87
C VAL A 60 -7.88 -14.02 3.47
N ALA A 61 -6.76 -13.41 3.06
CA ALA A 61 -5.44 -13.77 3.59
C ALA A 61 -5.33 -13.42 5.09
N GLU A 62 -5.77 -12.23 5.49
CA GLU A 62 -5.74 -11.79 6.89
C GLU A 62 -6.63 -12.66 7.78
N GLU A 63 -7.85 -13.01 7.35
CA GLU A 63 -8.74 -13.92 8.09
C GLU A 63 -8.08 -15.28 8.31
N LYS A 64 -7.53 -15.90 7.25
CA LYS A 64 -6.84 -17.19 7.35
C LYS A 64 -5.58 -17.11 8.22
N THR A 65 -4.85 -16.00 8.17
CA THR A 65 -3.68 -15.79 9.02
C THR A 65 -4.09 -15.68 10.48
N GLN A 66 -5.17 -14.96 10.81
CA GLN A 66 -5.69 -14.87 12.17
C GLN A 66 -6.12 -16.23 12.71
N GLU A 67 -6.83 -17.02 11.90
CA GLU A 67 -7.20 -18.39 12.28
C GLU A 67 -5.98 -19.29 12.53
N ALA A 68 -4.97 -19.22 11.66
CA ALA A 68 -3.74 -20.00 11.81
C ALA A 68 -2.99 -19.62 13.10
N ILE A 69 -2.88 -18.31 13.39
CA ILE A 69 -2.28 -17.82 14.64
C ILE A 69 -3.07 -18.32 15.85
N ALA A 70 -4.40 -18.24 15.83
CA ALA A 70 -5.25 -18.70 16.93
C ALA A 70 -5.11 -20.22 17.20
N LYS A 71 -4.81 -21.00 16.16
CA LYS A 71 -4.55 -22.45 16.25
C LYS A 71 -3.09 -22.80 16.57
N GLY A 72 -2.18 -21.83 16.63
CA GLY A 72 -0.75 -22.07 16.74
C GLY A 72 -0.13 -22.72 15.48
N ASP A 73 -0.79 -22.63 14.33
CA ASP A 73 -0.31 -23.18 13.07
C ASP A 73 0.73 -22.24 12.42
N VAL A 74 1.98 -22.41 12.86
CA VAL A 74 3.11 -21.64 12.35
C VAL A 74 3.34 -21.89 10.86
N ARG A 75 3.12 -23.12 10.38
CA ARG A 75 3.34 -23.48 8.97
C ARG A 75 2.40 -22.67 8.07
N THR A 76 1.10 -22.70 8.34
CA THR A 76 0.12 -21.94 7.55
C THR A 76 0.34 -20.43 7.67
N THR A 77 0.72 -19.94 8.85
CA THR A 77 1.06 -18.52 9.04
C THR A 77 2.21 -18.09 8.12
N ILE A 78 3.27 -18.89 8.01
CA ILE A 78 4.40 -18.62 7.09
C ILE A 78 3.95 -18.69 5.63
N GLN A 79 3.17 -19.71 5.26
CA GLN A 79 2.70 -19.90 3.88
C GLN A 79 1.83 -18.73 3.38
N LEU A 80 1.06 -18.08 4.26
CA LEU A 80 0.19 -16.97 3.89
C LEU A 80 0.91 -15.63 3.73
N GLN A 81 2.18 -15.51 4.14
CA GLN A 81 2.91 -14.25 4.08
C GLN A 81 3.05 -13.70 2.66
N SER A 82 3.24 -14.56 1.65
CA SER A 82 3.33 -14.12 0.26
C SER A 82 2.03 -13.50 -0.22
N SER A 83 0.89 -14.11 0.10
CA SER A 83 -0.44 -13.59 -0.24
C SER A 83 -0.72 -12.25 0.46
N MET A 84 -0.39 -12.13 1.74
CA MET A 84 -0.53 -10.86 2.46
C MET A 84 0.33 -9.75 1.85
N LYS A 85 1.60 -10.04 1.53
CA LYS A 85 2.51 -9.05 0.92
C LYS A 85 2.04 -8.63 -0.47
N PHE A 86 1.66 -9.60 -1.31
CA PHE A 86 1.24 -9.34 -2.67
C PHE A 86 -0.06 -8.52 -2.72
N ASN A 87 -1.10 -8.96 -2.02
CA ASN A 87 -2.38 -8.28 -2.03
C ASN A 87 -2.38 -7.00 -1.20
N GLY A 88 -1.63 -6.97 -0.09
CA GLY A 88 -1.43 -5.78 0.72
C GLY A 88 -0.68 -4.68 -0.02
N GLY A 89 0.43 -5.03 -0.67
CA GLY A 89 1.16 -4.12 -1.55
C GLY A 89 0.29 -3.64 -2.72
N GLY A 90 -0.46 -4.55 -3.35
CA GLY A 90 -1.43 -4.19 -4.39
C GLY A 90 -2.45 -3.15 -3.91
N HIS A 91 -3.11 -3.38 -2.78
CA HIS A 91 -4.10 -2.46 -2.22
C HIS A 91 -3.50 -1.09 -1.87
N ILE A 92 -2.36 -1.06 -1.17
CA ILE A 92 -1.70 0.19 -0.78
C ILE A 92 -1.28 0.98 -2.02
N ASN A 93 -0.62 0.33 -2.98
CA ASN A 93 -0.10 1.01 -4.17
C ASN A 93 -1.23 1.64 -4.99
N HIS A 94 -2.34 0.91 -5.20
CA HIS A 94 -3.47 1.45 -5.95
C HIS A 94 -4.18 2.56 -5.18
N SER A 95 -4.32 2.43 -3.86
CA SER A 95 -4.92 3.49 -3.04
C SER A 95 -4.16 4.81 -3.15
N ILE A 96 -2.81 4.75 -3.17
CA ILE A 96 -1.96 5.93 -3.41
C ILE A 96 -2.06 6.41 -4.86
N PHE A 97 -2.10 5.47 -5.83
CA PHE A 97 -2.18 5.80 -7.25
C PHE A 97 -3.41 6.66 -7.57
N TRP A 98 -4.59 6.31 -7.06
CA TRP A 98 -5.81 7.08 -7.31
C TRP A 98 -5.77 8.50 -6.74
N THR A 99 -5.06 8.72 -5.64
CA THR A 99 -4.92 10.06 -5.03
C THR A 99 -3.82 10.90 -5.66
N ASN A 100 -2.95 10.29 -6.46
CA ASN A 100 -1.83 10.96 -7.14
C ASN A 100 -2.16 11.41 -8.57
N LEU A 101 -3.36 11.13 -9.07
CA LEU A 101 -3.81 11.53 -10.39
C LEU A 101 -4.80 12.69 -10.29
N SER A 102 -4.75 13.58 -11.28
CA SER A 102 -5.68 14.70 -11.42
C SER A 102 -5.81 15.07 -12.89
N LYS A 103 -6.99 15.58 -13.28
CA LYS A 103 -7.25 16.10 -14.62
C LYS A 103 -6.39 17.32 -14.93
N ASP A 104 -6.29 18.24 -13.97
CA ASP A 104 -5.70 19.55 -14.19
C ASP A 104 -4.18 19.57 -13.93
N GLY A 105 -3.67 18.55 -13.23
CA GLY A 105 -2.24 18.41 -12.91
C GLY A 105 -1.64 19.68 -12.30
N GLY A 106 -0.33 19.89 -12.52
CA GLY A 106 0.36 21.12 -12.13
C GLY A 106 1.80 20.90 -11.69
N GLU A 107 2.53 22.00 -11.54
CA GLU A 107 3.87 21.99 -10.97
C GLU A 107 3.82 21.86 -9.44
N PRO A 108 4.76 21.12 -8.81
CA PRO A 108 4.86 21.11 -7.36
C PRO A 108 5.16 22.52 -6.84
N THR A 109 4.68 22.82 -5.63
CA THR A 109 4.89 24.12 -4.98
C THR A 109 5.37 23.95 -3.54
N GLY A 110 5.75 25.05 -2.90
CA GLY A 110 6.14 25.06 -1.49
C GLY A 110 7.35 24.19 -1.17
N GLU A 111 7.31 23.52 -0.01
CA GLU A 111 8.40 22.69 0.50
C GLU A 111 8.73 21.53 -0.43
N LEU A 112 7.73 20.95 -1.11
CA LEU A 112 7.96 19.86 -2.07
C LEU A 112 8.82 20.33 -3.25
N LEU A 113 8.52 21.49 -3.83
CA LEU A 113 9.34 22.04 -4.92
C LEU A 113 10.76 22.35 -4.47
N ALA A 114 10.92 22.90 -3.26
CA ALA A 114 12.23 23.20 -2.70
C ALA A 114 13.06 21.92 -2.54
N GLN A 115 12.46 20.86 -1.98
CA GLN A 115 13.13 19.57 -1.81
C GLN A 115 13.48 18.93 -3.16
N ILE A 116 12.57 18.97 -4.15
CA ILE A 116 12.84 18.45 -5.50
C ILE A 116 14.03 19.17 -6.13
N LYS A 117 14.12 20.49 -6.00
CA LYS A 117 15.26 21.27 -6.50
C LYS A 117 16.55 20.95 -5.76
N HIS A 118 16.49 20.70 -4.45
CA HIS A 118 17.66 20.30 -3.68
C HIS A 118 18.19 18.93 -4.12
N ASP A 119 17.31 17.92 -4.24
CA ASP A 119 17.71 16.53 -4.46
C ASP A 119 17.98 16.20 -5.94
N PHE A 120 17.21 16.82 -6.85
CA PHE A 120 17.23 16.49 -8.28
C PHE A 120 17.69 17.67 -9.17
N GLY A 121 17.87 18.86 -8.59
CA GLY A 121 18.21 20.10 -9.31
C GLY A 121 17.02 20.76 -10.00
N SER A 122 16.08 19.99 -10.55
CA SER A 122 14.86 20.50 -11.18
C SER A 122 13.74 19.44 -11.24
N VAL A 123 12.51 19.88 -11.49
CA VAL A 123 11.34 18.99 -11.67
C VAL A 123 11.53 18.12 -12.92
N GLU A 124 12.09 18.67 -13.99
CA GLU A 124 12.36 17.93 -15.22
C GLU A 124 13.41 16.84 -15.01
N ASN A 125 14.43 17.09 -14.19
CA ASN A 125 15.42 16.08 -13.84
C ASN A 125 14.82 14.96 -13.01
N LEU A 126 13.98 15.29 -12.02
CA LEU A 126 13.21 14.29 -11.28
C LEU A 126 12.37 13.43 -12.23
N GLN A 127 11.58 14.04 -13.12
CA GLN A 127 10.74 13.33 -14.08
C GLN A 127 11.55 12.42 -14.99
N LYS A 128 12.69 12.89 -15.51
CA LYS A 128 13.60 12.07 -16.34
C LYS A 128 14.14 10.87 -15.58
N GLN A 129 14.64 11.08 -14.35
CA GLN A 129 15.21 10.00 -13.54
C GLN A 129 14.13 8.99 -13.14
N LEU A 130 12.99 9.44 -12.61
CA LEU A 130 11.87 8.59 -12.23
C LEU A 130 11.34 7.80 -13.42
N SER A 131 11.20 8.43 -14.59
CA SER A 131 10.77 7.73 -15.80
C SER A 131 11.77 6.65 -16.23
N ALA A 132 13.07 6.98 -16.23
CA ALA A 132 14.11 6.04 -16.63
C ALA A 132 14.13 4.79 -15.73
N ILE A 133 14.06 4.95 -14.40
CA ILE A 133 14.04 3.81 -13.47
C ILE A 133 12.74 3.00 -13.58
N THR A 134 11.61 3.66 -13.84
CA THR A 134 10.30 2.99 -13.96
C THR A 134 10.24 2.15 -15.22
N ILE A 135 10.73 2.68 -16.35
CA ILE A 135 10.80 1.95 -17.63
C ILE A 135 11.75 0.75 -17.54
N ALA A 136 12.82 0.85 -16.74
CA ALA A 136 13.80 -0.22 -16.59
C ALA A 136 13.32 -1.40 -15.72
N VAL A 137 12.13 -1.32 -15.09
CA VAL A 137 11.56 -2.43 -14.31
C VAL A 137 11.33 -3.64 -15.23
N GLN A 138 11.95 -4.76 -14.91
CA GLN A 138 11.73 -6.02 -15.62
C GLN A 138 10.51 -6.74 -15.08
N GLY A 139 9.44 -6.81 -15.87
CA GLY A 139 8.16 -7.40 -15.49
C GLY A 139 7.22 -6.38 -14.86
N SER A 140 6.29 -6.84 -14.01
CA SER A 140 5.33 -5.95 -13.33
C SER A 140 5.99 -5.20 -12.17
N GLY A 141 5.80 -3.88 -12.09
CA GLY A 141 6.25 -3.10 -10.95
C GLY A 141 5.83 -1.64 -11.01
N TRP A 142 6.45 -0.82 -10.14
CA TRP A 142 6.10 0.57 -9.88
C TRP A 142 7.37 1.43 -9.75
N GLY A 143 7.31 2.66 -10.23
CA GLY A 143 8.25 3.71 -9.88
C GLY A 143 7.77 4.49 -8.68
N TRP A 144 8.66 4.77 -7.73
CA TRP A 144 8.34 5.52 -6.52
C TRP A 144 9.23 6.74 -6.36
N LEU A 145 8.61 7.87 -6.02
CA LEU A 145 9.27 8.95 -5.31
C LEU A 145 8.89 8.82 -3.84
N GLY A 146 9.87 8.64 -2.96
CA GLY A 146 9.66 8.43 -1.54
C GLY A 146 10.56 9.31 -0.70
N TYR A 147 10.11 9.64 0.51
CA TYR A 147 10.91 10.37 1.48
C TYR A 147 11.69 9.39 2.37
N ASP A 148 13.03 9.46 2.32
CA ASP A 148 13.88 8.73 3.24
C ASP A 148 14.11 9.54 4.52
N LYS A 149 13.57 9.09 5.65
CA LYS A 149 13.73 9.78 6.94
C LYS A 149 15.19 9.80 7.43
N ALA A 150 16.03 8.89 6.95
CA ALA A 150 17.45 8.83 7.29
C ALA A 150 18.28 9.82 6.46
N GLN A 151 17.82 10.15 5.25
CA GLN A 151 18.47 11.05 4.31
C GLN A 151 17.49 12.18 3.99
N LYS A 152 17.46 13.18 4.88
CA LYS A 152 16.60 14.36 4.73
C LYS A 152 17.04 15.25 3.58
#